data_AF-A0A382Y2F8-F1
#
_entry.id   AF-A0A382Y2F8-F1
#
_cell.length_a   1.000
_cell.length_b   1.000
_cell.length_c   1.000
_cell.angle_alpha   90.00
_cell.angle_beta   90.00
_cell.angle_gamma   90.00
#
_symmetry.space_group_name_H-M   'P 1'
#
loop_
_entity.id
_entity.type
_entity.pdbx_description
1 polymer ?
#
loop_
_entity_poly.entity_id
_entity_poly.type
_entity_poly.pdbx_seq_one_letter_code
_entity_poly.pdbx_strand_id
1 'polypeptide(L)'
;RPKRVPLTHEKLVASVEHIVDTYKLSKDDVSLCVMPLFHVHGLVASTLSTLASGGTIIVPPRFNALNFWRLIRDHGVTWFTAVPTMHQALLARAKASQANTSGAEGHSTLRFIRSCSAPLAATTMLEMEDKFGVPVLEAYGMTEASHQMSSNPLPPDKRIPGSVGRGTGVSISIMNDAGVIQPADTRGEVVIKGPNVITAYEDNPEANVASFTNGWFRTGDEGSIDNDGYLTLLGRLKEIINRSGEKISPQEIDEVLLAHPAVSEAV
;
A
#
# COMPACT_ATOMS: atom_id res chain seq x y z
N ARG A 1 -22.87 5.71 -5.92
CA ARG A 1 -23.16 4.90 -4.70
C ARG A 1 -22.06 3.85 -4.55
N PRO A 2 -21.56 3.57 -3.34
CA PRO A 2 -20.58 2.51 -3.12
C PRO A 2 -21.09 1.14 -3.61
N LYS A 3 -20.22 0.33 -4.20
CA LYS A 3 -20.52 -1.04 -4.61
C LYS A 3 -20.30 -1.99 -3.42
N ARG A 4 -21.07 -3.08 -3.34
CA ARG A 4 -20.85 -4.14 -2.35
C ARG A 4 -19.85 -5.16 -2.89
N VAL A 5 -18.84 -5.47 -2.09
CA VAL A 5 -17.71 -6.32 -2.47
C VAL A 5 -17.75 -7.59 -1.61
N PRO A 6 -18.28 -8.71 -2.13
CA PRO A 6 -18.36 -9.95 -1.38
C PRO A 6 -16.98 -10.64 -1.34
N LEU A 7 -16.44 -10.84 -0.14
CA LEU A 7 -15.19 -11.56 0.08
C LEU A 7 -15.47 -12.91 0.76
N THR A 8 -15.11 -14.01 0.10
CA THR A 8 -15.21 -15.35 0.69
C THR A 8 -14.04 -15.60 1.64
N HIS A 9 -14.19 -16.60 2.52
CA HIS A 9 -13.09 -17.03 3.39
C HIS A 9 -11.82 -17.38 2.61
N GLU A 10 -11.96 -18.10 1.49
CA GLU A 10 -10.84 -18.46 0.61
C GLU A 10 -10.09 -17.22 0.09
N LYS A 11 -10.80 -16.16 -0.29
CA LYS A 11 -10.19 -14.91 -0.78
C LYS A 11 -9.40 -14.20 0.31
N LEU A 12 -9.96 -14.17 1.53
CA LEU A 12 -9.29 -13.59 2.69
C LEU A 12 -8.05 -14.39 3.07
N VAL A 13 -8.14 -15.73 3.11
CA VAL A 13 -7.02 -16.62 3.42
C VAL A 13 -5.91 -16.44 2.39
N ALA A 14 -6.22 -16.43 1.10
CA ALA A 14 -5.23 -16.21 0.04
C ALA A 14 -4.50 -14.87 0.22
N SER A 15 -5.21 -13.76 0.47
CA SER A 15 -4.53 -12.48 0.70
C SER A 15 -3.71 -12.47 1.98
N VAL A 16 -4.16 -13.15 3.04
CA VAL A 16 -3.42 -13.30 4.30
C VAL A 16 -2.11 -14.05 4.07
N GLU A 17 -2.16 -15.19 3.38
CA GLU A 17 -0.98 -15.98 3.02
C GLU A 17 0.00 -15.17 2.18
N HIS A 18 -0.49 -14.43 1.17
CA HIS A 18 0.36 -13.55 0.36
C HIS A 18 1.08 -12.49 1.21
N ILE A 19 0.40 -11.88 2.19
CA ILE A 19 0.99 -10.86 3.07
C ILE A 19 2.03 -11.48 4.00
N VAL A 20 1.71 -12.63 4.61
CA VAL A 20 2.65 -13.40 5.44
C VAL A 20 3.90 -13.75 4.65
N ASP A 21 3.76 -14.24 3.43
CA ASP A 21 4.87 -14.63 2.56
C ASP A 21 5.71 -13.45 2.07
N THR A 22 5.05 -12.32 1.75
CA THR A 22 5.71 -11.09 1.28
C THR A 22 6.62 -10.52 2.35
N TYR A 23 6.12 -10.43 3.59
CA TYR A 23 6.83 -9.80 4.70
C TYR A 23 7.51 -10.78 5.64
N LYS A 24 7.52 -12.07 5.29
CA LYS A 24 8.10 -13.16 6.09
C LYS A 24 7.62 -13.05 7.54
N LEU A 25 6.31 -12.88 7.72
CA LEU A 25 5.72 -12.74 9.05
C LEU A 25 5.84 -14.08 9.78
N SER A 26 6.16 -14.03 11.07
CA SER A 26 6.24 -15.20 11.94
C SER A 26 5.54 -14.96 13.27
N LYS A 27 5.67 -15.94 14.18
CA LYS A 27 5.21 -15.83 15.57
C LYS A 27 5.99 -14.80 16.39
N ASP A 28 7.16 -14.40 15.91
CA ASP A 28 8.04 -13.44 16.58
C ASP A 28 7.67 -12.00 16.22
N ASP A 29 6.73 -11.81 15.29
CA ASP A 29 6.27 -10.48 14.88
C ASP A 29 5.20 -9.92 15.79
N VAL A 30 5.36 -8.62 16.11
CA VAL A 30 4.41 -7.82 16.86
C VAL A 30 3.95 -6.66 15.99
N SER A 31 2.71 -6.69 15.54
CA SER A 31 2.10 -5.63 14.74
C SER A 31 1.45 -4.56 15.63
N LEU A 32 1.66 -3.29 15.32
CA LEU A 32 0.87 -2.20 15.88
C LEU A 32 -0.25 -1.79 14.92
N CYS A 33 -1.49 -2.19 15.22
CA CYS A 33 -2.64 -1.90 14.37
C CYS A 33 -3.24 -0.52 14.70
N VAL A 34 -2.78 0.52 14.00
CA VAL A 34 -3.35 1.89 14.10
C VAL A 34 -4.47 2.17 13.09
N MET A 35 -4.76 1.20 12.23
CA MET A 35 -5.75 1.30 11.16
C MET A 35 -7.14 0.85 11.64
N PRO A 36 -8.24 1.44 11.14
CA PRO A 36 -9.58 0.96 11.47
C PRO A 36 -9.83 -0.49 11.00
N LEU A 37 -10.38 -1.32 11.89
CA LEU A 37 -10.63 -2.74 11.62
C LEU A 37 -11.88 -3.01 10.77
N PHE A 38 -12.66 -1.97 10.45
CA PHE A 38 -13.76 -2.07 9.48
C PHE A 38 -13.31 -1.84 8.02
N HIS A 39 -12.01 -1.61 7.79
CA HIS A 39 -11.41 -1.54 6.46
C HIS A 39 -10.38 -2.65 6.26
N VAL A 40 -10.26 -3.15 5.03
CA VAL A 40 -9.39 -4.28 4.68
C VAL A 40 -7.90 -4.04 4.98
N HIS A 41 -7.45 -2.79 5.07
CA HIS A 41 -6.07 -2.47 5.47
C HIS A 41 -5.79 -2.87 6.93
N GLY A 42 -6.59 -2.38 7.89
CA GLY A 42 -6.42 -2.76 9.30
C GLY A 42 -6.79 -4.22 9.53
N LEU A 43 -7.89 -4.66 8.92
CA LEU A 43 -8.40 -6.02 9.10
C LEU A 43 -7.48 -7.09 8.49
N VAL A 44 -7.18 -7.02 7.19
CA VAL A 44 -6.45 -8.08 6.51
C VAL A 44 -4.94 -7.93 6.71
N ALA A 45 -4.39 -6.75 6.42
CA ALA A 45 -2.95 -6.54 6.46
C ALA A 45 -2.39 -6.63 7.87
N SER A 46 -2.88 -5.79 8.79
CA SER A 46 -2.32 -5.75 10.15
C SER A 46 -2.83 -6.91 11.01
N THR A 47 -4.14 -7.17 11.00
CA THR A 47 -4.74 -8.08 12.00
C THR A 47 -4.70 -9.54 11.55
N LEU A 48 -5.44 -9.91 10.52
CA LEU A 48 -5.57 -11.33 10.13
C LEU A 48 -4.23 -11.93 9.72
N SER A 49 -3.36 -11.18 9.04
CA SER A 49 -2.04 -11.69 8.63
C SER A 49 -1.11 -11.94 9.81
N THR A 50 -1.11 -11.07 10.83
CA THR A 50 -0.32 -11.32 12.05
C THR A 50 -0.87 -12.47 12.88
N LEU A 51 -2.19 -12.63 12.99
CA LEU A 51 -2.76 -13.80 13.67
C LEU A 51 -2.43 -15.10 12.94
N ALA A 52 -2.50 -15.10 11.61
CA ALA A 52 -2.22 -16.28 10.80
C ALA A 52 -0.74 -16.72 10.88
N SER A 53 0.20 -15.77 11.03
CA SER A 53 1.61 -16.10 11.25
C SER A 53 1.93 -16.52 12.70
N GLY A 54 0.94 -16.48 13.60
CA GLY A 54 1.10 -16.75 15.02
C GLY A 54 1.69 -15.59 15.83
N GLY A 55 1.73 -14.39 15.26
CA GLY A 55 2.28 -13.19 15.89
C GLY A 55 1.30 -12.50 16.86
N THR A 56 1.73 -11.36 17.40
CA THR A 56 0.97 -10.57 18.38
C THR A 56 0.50 -9.25 17.78
N ILE A 57 -0.69 -8.79 18.16
CA ILE A 57 -1.23 -7.49 17.70
C ILE A 57 -1.46 -6.58 18.89
N ILE A 58 -0.93 -5.38 18.81
CA ILE A 58 -1.21 -4.28 19.72
C ILE A 58 -2.25 -3.37 19.08
N VAL A 59 -3.42 -3.25 19.72
CA VAL A 59 -4.56 -2.47 19.22
C VAL A 59 -4.84 -1.31 20.16
N PRO A 60 -4.24 -0.12 19.94
CA PRO A 60 -4.64 1.07 20.68
C PRO A 60 -6.07 1.48 20.31
N PRO A 61 -6.81 2.17 21.19
CA PRO A 61 -8.20 2.58 20.92
C PRO A 61 -8.32 3.56 19.75
N ARG A 62 -7.26 4.29 19.44
CA ARG A 62 -7.14 5.18 18.28
C ARG A 62 -5.68 5.49 17.99
N PHE A 63 -5.41 5.94 16.77
CA PHE A 63 -4.12 6.54 16.45
C PHE A 63 -3.84 7.78 17.30
N ASN A 64 -2.61 7.87 17.81
CA ASN A 64 -2.12 9.02 18.54
C ASN A 64 -0.60 9.17 18.32
N ALA A 65 -0.21 10.13 17.49
CA ALA A 65 1.19 10.39 17.16
C ALA A 65 2.08 10.71 18.38
N LEU A 66 1.52 11.25 19.48
CA LEU A 66 2.28 11.56 20.69
C LEU A 66 2.74 10.30 21.43
N ASN A 67 1.89 9.29 21.50
CA ASN A 67 2.16 8.06 22.24
C ASN A 67 2.69 6.92 21.35
N PHE A 68 2.70 7.11 20.03
CA PHE A 68 3.00 6.09 19.03
C PHE A 68 4.35 5.38 19.28
N TRP A 69 5.42 6.16 19.39
CA TRP A 69 6.76 5.60 19.60
C TRP A 69 6.94 4.98 20.98
N ARG A 70 6.19 5.44 21.98
CA ARG A 70 6.16 4.78 23.30
C ARG A 70 5.54 3.40 23.18
N LEU A 71 4.39 3.26 22.50
CA LEU A 71 3.76 1.95 22.26
C LEU A 71 4.69 0.99 21.53
N ILE A 72 5.45 1.48 20.55
CA ILE A 72 6.43 0.65 19.83
C ILE A 72 7.46 0.05 20.79
N ARG A 73 8.04 0.87 21.67
CA ARG A 73 9.05 0.41 22.64
C ARG A 73 8.45 -0.48 23.71
N ASP A 74 7.35 -0.05 24.35
CA ASP A 74 6.74 -0.73 25.49
C ASP A 74 6.24 -2.14 25.13
N HIS A 75 5.87 -2.35 23.86
CA HIS A 75 5.36 -3.64 23.38
C HIS A 75 6.31 -4.37 22.42
N GLY A 76 7.52 -3.87 22.18
CA GLY A 76 8.48 -4.51 21.27
C GLY A 76 7.95 -4.68 19.84
N VAL A 77 7.20 -3.71 19.33
CA VAL A 77 6.57 -3.76 18.00
C VAL A 77 7.65 -3.98 16.93
N THR A 78 7.44 -4.96 16.05
CA THR A 78 8.36 -5.31 14.96
C THR A 78 7.97 -4.73 13.62
N TRP A 79 6.70 -4.38 13.42
CA TRP A 79 6.27 -3.67 12.22
C TRP A 79 4.93 -2.96 12.46
N PHE A 80 4.63 -2.00 11.60
CA PHE A 80 3.30 -1.41 11.52
C PHE A 80 2.98 -1.02 10.09
N THR A 81 1.69 -0.83 9.82
CA THR A 81 1.18 -0.38 8.53
C THR A 81 0.26 0.80 8.74
N ALA A 82 0.39 1.83 7.90
CA ALA A 82 -0.44 3.04 7.97
C ALA A 82 -0.64 3.64 6.58
N VAL A 83 -1.47 4.66 6.49
CA VAL A 83 -1.63 5.49 5.27
C VAL A 83 -0.60 6.63 5.25
N PRO A 84 -0.27 7.20 4.07
CA PRO A 84 0.71 8.29 3.94
C PRO A 84 0.49 9.46 4.90
N THR A 85 -0.75 9.91 5.12
CA THR A 85 -1.04 11.04 6.02
C THR A 85 -0.69 10.75 7.49
N MET A 86 -0.83 9.50 7.94
CA MET A 86 -0.40 9.10 9.29
C MET A 86 1.13 9.07 9.38
N HIS A 87 1.80 8.60 8.34
CA HIS A 87 3.26 8.62 8.25
C HIS A 87 3.83 10.04 8.27
N GLN A 88 3.22 10.96 7.52
CA GLN A 88 3.56 12.39 7.54
C GLN A 88 3.39 13.00 8.93
N ALA A 89 2.30 12.67 9.65
CA ALA A 89 2.10 13.14 11.02
C ALA A 89 3.20 12.62 11.98
N LEU A 90 3.62 11.36 11.83
CA LEU A 90 4.73 10.79 12.60
C LEU A 90 6.06 11.46 12.27
N LEU A 91 6.34 11.69 10.98
CA LEU A 91 7.55 12.34 10.51
C LEU A 91 7.65 13.80 10.97
N ALA A 92 6.57 14.57 10.81
CA ALA A 92 6.48 15.96 11.30
C ALA A 92 6.73 16.03 12.82
N ARG A 93 6.13 15.11 13.59
CA ARG A 93 6.34 15.05 15.03
C ARG A 93 7.78 14.69 15.41
N ALA A 94 8.41 13.80 14.65
CA ALA A 94 9.80 13.40 14.86
C ALA A 94 10.79 14.52 14.47
N LYS A 95 10.47 15.34 13.47
CA LYS A 95 11.22 16.55 13.11
C LYS A 95 11.09 17.64 14.20
N ALA A 96 9.90 17.82 14.79
CA ALA A 96 9.65 18.81 15.83
C ALA A 96 10.23 18.45 17.22
N SER A 97 10.52 17.17 17.47
CA SER A 97 11.12 16.73 18.73
C SER A 97 12.64 16.98 18.70
N GLN A 98 13.16 17.93 19.49
CA GLN A 98 14.61 18.13 19.65
C GLN A 98 15.33 16.95 20.32
N ALA A 99 14.59 15.98 20.88
CA ALA A 99 15.18 14.71 21.27
C ALA A 99 15.68 14.01 20.01
N ASN A 100 17.02 13.86 19.90
CA ASN A 100 17.69 13.06 18.89
C ASN A 100 17.03 11.68 18.81
N THR A 101 16.06 11.55 17.91
CA THR A 101 15.61 10.28 17.35
C THR A 101 16.51 9.88 16.17
N SER A 102 17.55 10.66 15.89
CA SER A 102 18.65 10.31 15.02
C SER A 102 19.49 9.21 15.68
N GLY A 103 19.35 7.98 15.18
CA GLY A 103 20.24 6.88 15.51
C GLY A 103 19.72 5.96 16.63
N ALA A 104 19.40 4.73 16.22
CA ALA A 104 19.54 3.46 16.96
C ALA A 104 18.86 3.25 18.34
N GLU A 105 18.57 4.25 19.16
CA GLU A 105 18.23 4.00 20.58
C GLU A 105 16.71 3.87 20.87
N GLY A 106 15.83 4.14 19.90
CA GLY A 106 14.36 4.18 20.15
C GLY A 106 13.47 3.35 19.22
N HIS A 107 13.99 2.83 18.12
CA HIS A 107 13.23 2.12 17.07
C HIS A 107 13.72 0.69 16.81
N SER A 108 14.60 0.18 17.68
CA SER A 108 15.45 -1.00 17.44
C SER A 108 14.70 -2.31 17.19
N THR A 109 13.40 -2.39 17.49
CA THR A 109 12.59 -3.59 17.26
C THR A 109 11.96 -3.63 15.87
N LEU A 110 11.82 -2.49 15.18
CA LEU A 110 11.14 -2.46 13.89
C LEU A 110 12.00 -3.11 12.79
N ARG A 111 11.43 -4.14 12.15
CA ARG A 111 11.92 -4.76 10.92
C ARG A 111 11.61 -3.93 9.69
N PHE A 112 10.40 -3.35 9.63
CA PHE A 112 9.96 -2.52 8.51
C PHE A 112 8.76 -1.63 8.89
N ILE A 113 8.52 -0.59 8.08
CA ILE A 113 7.32 0.25 8.10
C ILE A 113 6.59 0.04 6.79
N ARG A 114 5.27 -0.17 6.82
CA ARG A 114 4.46 -0.35 5.61
C ARG A 114 3.57 0.86 5.34
N SER A 115 3.52 1.30 4.08
CA SER A 115 2.57 2.30 3.58
C SER A 115 1.64 1.69 2.53
N CYS A 116 0.35 2.01 2.58
CA CYS A 116 -0.64 1.49 1.63
C CYS A 116 -1.89 2.39 1.60
N SER A 117 -2.79 2.14 0.64
CA SER A 117 -4.12 2.75 0.46
C SER A 117 -4.16 4.14 -0.17
N ALA A 118 -3.03 4.84 -0.23
CA ALA A 118 -2.86 6.04 -1.03
C ALA A 118 -1.38 6.15 -1.44
N PRO A 119 -1.05 6.92 -2.50
CA PRO A 119 0.33 7.10 -2.94
C PRO A 119 1.24 7.64 -1.83
N LEU A 120 2.40 7.02 -1.66
CA LEU A 120 3.46 7.55 -0.82
C LEU A 120 4.47 8.29 -1.69
N ALA A 121 4.58 9.61 -1.51
CA ALA A 121 5.59 10.39 -2.21
C ALA A 121 7.00 9.82 -1.95
N ALA A 122 7.80 9.65 -3.01
CA ALA A 122 9.15 9.10 -2.92
C ALA A 122 10.03 9.86 -1.92
N THR A 123 9.88 11.18 -1.83
CA THR A 123 10.54 12.03 -0.85
C THR A 123 10.15 11.66 0.58
N THR A 124 8.86 11.44 0.85
CA THR A 124 8.38 11.02 2.18
C THR A 124 8.93 9.65 2.56
N MET A 125 8.97 8.69 1.62
CA MET A 125 9.57 7.38 1.85
C MET A 125 11.05 7.51 2.29
N LEU A 126 11.84 8.27 1.54
CA LEU A 126 13.26 8.46 1.82
C LEU A 126 13.50 9.20 3.15
N GLU A 127 12.71 10.24 3.43
CA GLU A 127 12.80 10.97 4.70
C GLU A 127 12.43 10.10 5.91
N MET A 128 11.47 9.18 5.76
CA MET A 128 11.12 8.21 6.80
C MET A 128 12.25 7.20 7.03
N GLU A 129 12.83 6.65 5.96
CA GLU A 129 13.97 5.72 6.08
C GLU A 129 15.17 6.39 6.76
N ASP A 130 15.51 7.64 6.37
CA ASP A 130 16.56 8.43 7.00
C ASP A 130 16.25 8.73 8.49
N LYS A 131 15.03 9.19 8.77
CA LYS A 131 14.64 9.61 10.12
C LYS A 131 14.52 8.44 11.10
N PHE A 132 13.98 7.31 10.66
CA PHE A 132 13.67 6.18 11.54
C PHE A 132 14.70 5.05 11.46
N GLY A 133 15.53 5.01 10.42
CA GLY A 133 16.54 3.96 10.22
C GLY A 133 15.93 2.59 9.94
N VAL A 134 14.72 2.53 9.40
CA VAL A 134 13.92 1.31 9.18
C VAL A 134 13.44 1.32 7.73
N PRO A 135 13.49 0.18 7.00
CA PRO A 135 13.03 0.13 5.63
C PRO A 135 11.53 0.43 5.53
N VAL A 136 11.15 1.24 4.54
CA VAL A 136 9.75 1.59 4.26
C VAL A 136 9.29 0.82 3.02
N LEU A 137 8.19 0.09 3.15
CA LEU A 137 7.63 -0.76 2.10
C LEU A 137 6.30 -0.16 1.65
N GLU A 138 6.28 0.45 0.47
CA GLU A 138 5.01 0.84 -0.15
C GLU A 138 4.32 -0.40 -0.76
N ALA A 139 3.00 -0.47 -0.57
CA ALA A 139 2.15 -1.53 -1.08
C ALA A 139 0.90 -0.94 -1.74
N TYR A 140 0.37 -1.68 -2.71
CA TYR A 140 -0.87 -1.35 -3.39
C TYR A 140 -1.91 -2.42 -3.10
N GLY A 141 -3.14 -1.95 -2.83
CA GLY A 141 -4.23 -2.81 -2.43
C GLY A 141 -5.59 -2.13 -2.51
N MET A 142 -6.63 -2.95 -2.65
CA MET A 142 -8.02 -2.52 -2.77
C MET A 142 -8.96 -3.59 -2.20
N THR A 143 -10.21 -3.20 -1.93
CA THR A 143 -11.20 -4.10 -1.33
C THR A 143 -11.48 -5.31 -2.22
N GLU A 144 -11.55 -5.10 -3.52
CA GLU A 144 -11.83 -6.10 -4.56
C GLU A 144 -10.71 -7.16 -4.68
N ALA A 145 -9.52 -6.87 -4.18
CA ALA A 145 -8.39 -7.80 -4.11
C ALA A 145 -8.19 -8.40 -2.70
N SER A 146 -9.19 -8.28 -1.82
CA SER A 146 -9.06 -8.66 -0.41
C SER A 146 -7.87 -7.99 0.28
N HIS A 147 -7.58 -6.74 -0.06
CA HIS A 147 -6.40 -5.96 0.29
C HIS A 147 -5.24 -6.07 -0.70
N GLN A 148 -4.18 -6.85 -0.44
CA GLN A 148 -2.89 -6.64 -1.10
C GLN A 148 -2.83 -7.18 -2.53
N MET A 149 -2.27 -6.39 -3.44
CA MET A 149 -2.00 -6.75 -4.83
C MET A 149 -0.49 -6.78 -5.11
N SER A 150 0.22 -5.73 -4.72
CA SER A 150 1.68 -5.62 -4.87
C SER A 150 2.32 -4.98 -3.64
N SER A 151 3.63 -5.21 -3.47
CA SER A 151 4.43 -4.48 -2.49
C SER A 151 5.90 -4.45 -2.83
N ASN A 152 6.60 -3.41 -2.37
CA ASN A 152 8.05 -3.41 -2.28
C ASN A 152 8.52 -4.54 -1.36
N PRO A 153 9.59 -5.26 -1.74
CA PRO A 153 10.07 -6.40 -0.97
C PRO A 153 10.86 -5.96 0.26
N LEU A 154 11.04 -6.88 1.21
CA LEU A 154 11.98 -6.72 2.32
C LEU A 154 13.44 -6.69 1.81
N PRO A 155 14.37 -6.03 2.54
CA PRO A 155 15.79 -6.29 2.33
C PRO A 155 16.12 -7.80 2.37
N PRO A 156 17.08 -8.29 1.57
CA PRO A 156 18.05 -7.54 0.76
C PRO A 156 17.54 -7.13 -0.63
N ASP A 157 16.31 -7.49 -1.01
CA ASP A 157 15.77 -7.10 -2.30
C ASP A 157 15.59 -5.58 -2.38
N LYS A 158 15.77 -5.05 -3.59
CA LYS A 158 15.72 -3.61 -3.86
C LYS A 158 14.29 -3.09 -3.67
N ARG A 159 14.14 -1.93 -3.04
CA ARG A 159 12.89 -1.17 -3.00
C ARG A 159 13.02 0.02 -3.94
N ILE A 160 11.94 0.43 -4.59
CA ILE A 160 11.93 1.55 -5.53
C ILE A 160 10.99 2.63 -4.99
N PRO A 161 11.51 3.76 -4.46
CA PRO A 161 10.68 4.91 -4.13
C PRO A 161 9.84 5.36 -5.33
N GLY A 162 8.55 5.61 -5.12
CA GLY A 162 7.60 5.94 -6.19
C GLY A 162 7.01 4.73 -6.92
N SER A 163 7.40 3.51 -6.55
CA SER A 163 6.76 2.27 -7.01
C SER A 163 6.02 1.59 -5.87
N VAL A 164 4.91 0.94 -6.18
CA VAL A 164 4.17 0.07 -5.27
C VAL A 164 4.65 -1.39 -5.31
N GLY A 165 5.83 -1.63 -5.89
CA GLY A 165 6.53 -2.90 -5.92
C GLY A 165 5.98 -3.91 -6.92
N ARG A 166 6.23 -5.19 -6.64
CA ARG A 166 5.91 -6.32 -7.51
C ARG A 166 4.63 -7.02 -7.05
N GLY A 167 3.96 -7.73 -7.96
CA GLY A 167 2.78 -8.53 -7.61
C GLY A 167 3.07 -9.58 -6.52
N THR A 168 2.18 -9.70 -5.53
CA THR A 168 2.35 -10.58 -4.36
C THR A 168 1.28 -11.67 -4.35
N GLY A 169 1.57 -12.82 -4.97
CA GLY A 169 0.60 -13.92 -5.14
C GLY A 169 -0.57 -13.59 -6.07
N VAL A 170 -0.53 -12.43 -6.73
CA VAL A 170 -1.52 -11.94 -7.70
C VAL A 170 -0.82 -11.68 -9.01
N SER A 171 -1.39 -12.11 -10.12
CA SER A 171 -0.94 -11.67 -11.44
C SER A 171 -1.39 -10.23 -11.66
N ILE A 172 -0.44 -9.37 -12.02
CA ILE A 172 -0.70 -7.97 -12.38
C ILE A 172 -0.21 -7.75 -13.80
N SER A 173 -0.97 -7.02 -14.59
CA SER A 173 -0.59 -6.64 -15.95
C SER A 173 -1.14 -5.26 -16.29
N ILE A 174 -0.67 -4.69 -17.40
CA ILE A 174 -1.19 -3.44 -17.96
C ILE A 174 -2.05 -3.78 -19.16
N MET A 175 -3.26 -3.21 -19.24
CA MET A 175 -4.24 -3.45 -20.30
C MET A 175 -4.62 -2.14 -20.99
N ASN A 176 -4.73 -2.15 -22.31
CA ASN A 176 -5.27 -1.00 -23.05
C ASN A 176 -6.81 -1.03 -23.14
N ASP A 177 -7.39 0.01 -23.73
CA ASP A 177 -8.85 0.13 -23.88
C ASP A 177 -9.47 -0.99 -24.73
N ALA A 178 -8.70 -1.57 -25.66
CA ALA A 178 -9.12 -2.69 -26.50
C ALA A 178 -9.08 -4.05 -25.77
N GLY A 179 -8.69 -4.08 -24.49
CA GLY A 179 -8.61 -5.32 -23.70
C GLY A 179 -7.35 -6.15 -23.95
N VAL A 180 -6.32 -5.55 -24.54
CA VAL A 180 -5.05 -6.21 -24.90
C VAL A 180 -4.00 -5.90 -23.83
N ILE A 181 -3.31 -6.94 -23.35
CA ILE A 181 -2.20 -6.80 -22.41
C ILE A 181 -1.01 -6.14 -23.12
N GLN A 182 -0.43 -5.14 -22.46
CA GLN A 182 0.68 -4.34 -22.98
C GLN A 182 2.04 -4.90 -22.53
N PRO A 183 3.11 -4.67 -23.32
CA PRO A 183 4.46 -4.98 -22.89
C PRO A 183 4.91 -4.09 -21.72
N ALA A 184 6.07 -4.40 -21.14
CA ALA A 184 6.70 -3.57 -20.11
C ALA A 184 6.90 -2.12 -20.58
N ASP A 185 6.99 -1.21 -19.61
CA ASP A 185 7.18 0.24 -19.79
C ASP A 185 6.08 0.95 -20.60
N THR A 186 4.97 0.26 -20.88
CA THR A 186 3.79 0.83 -21.55
C THR A 186 2.74 1.22 -20.52
N ARG A 187 2.16 2.42 -20.68
CA ARG A 187 1.08 2.93 -19.83
C ARG A 187 -0.27 2.30 -20.21
N GLY A 188 -1.10 2.04 -19.22
CA GLY A 188 -2.47 1.58 -19.42
C GLY A 188 -3.15 1.28 -18.09
N GLU A 189 -4.31 0.64 -18.15
CA GLU A 189 -5.03 0.25 -16.94
C GLU A 189 -4.36 -0.93 -16.25
N VAL A 190 -4.17 -0.82 -14.93
CA VAL A 190 -3.73 -1.92 -14.10
C VAL A 190 -4.86 -2.94 -14.01
N VAL A 191 -4.54 -4.19 -14.35
CA VAL A 191 -5.47 -5.31 -14.25
C VAL A 191 -4.88 -6.39 -13.38
N ILE A 192 -5.74 -7.06 -12.61
CA ILE A 192 -5.33 -8.11 -11.67
C ILE A 192 -6.10 -9.40 -11.86
N LYS A 193 -5.45 -10.51 -11.53
CA LYS A 193 -6.06 -11.83 -11.48
C LYS A 193 -5.39 -12.66 -10.40
N GLY A 194 -6.19 -13.28 -9.54
CA GLY A 194 -5.66 -14.08 -8.44
C GLY A 194 -6.76 -14.65 -7.55
N PRO A 195 -6.40 -15.61 -6.67
CA PRO A 195 -7.36 -16.28 -5.80
C PRO A 195 -8.06 -15.31 -4.84
N ASN A 196 -7.39 -14.24 -4.41
CA ASN A 196 -7.88 -13.17 -3.53
C ASN A 196 -8.78 -12.13 -4.21
N VAL A 197 -8.89 -12.14 -5.53
CA VAL A 197 -9.65 -11.14 -6.32
C VAL A 197 -11.11 -11.56 -6.44
N ILE A 198 -12.07 -10.65 -6.21
CA ILE A 198 -13.50 -10.95 -6.39
C ILE A 198 -13.82 -11.45 -7.81
N THR A 199 -14.88 -12.22 -7.92
CA THR A 199 -15.41 -12.67 -9.22
C THR A 199 -16.57 -11.80 -9.72
N ALA A 200 -17.21 -11.08 -8.80
CA ALA A 200 -18.33 -10.19 -9.07
C ALA A 200 -18.58 -9.27 -7.85
N TYR A 201 -19.12 -8.08 -8.10
CA TYR A 201 -19.83 -7.28 -7.14
C TYR A 201 -21.21 -7.90 -6.84
N GLU A 202 -21.67 -7.72 -5.60
CA GLU A 202 -22.98 -8.18 -5.15
C GLU A 202 -24.09 -7.27 -5.72
N ASP A 203 -25.11 -7.88 -6.33
CA ASP A 203 -26.28 -7.24 -6.92
C ASP A 203 -25.96 -6.07 -7.86
N ASN A 204 -24.90 -6.19 -8.67
CA ASN A 204 -24.51 -5.15 -9.63
C ASN A 204 -24.05 -5.70 -10.99
N PRO A 205 -24.97 -6.20 -11.83
CA PRO A 205 -24.64 -6.77 -13.15
C PRO A 205 -23.90 -5.79 -14.07
N GLU A 206 -24.26 -4.50 -14.06
CA GLU A 206 -23.63 -3.48 -14.88
C GLU A 206 -22.15 -3.28 -14.51
N ALA A 207 -21.85 -3.18 -13.21
CA ALA A 207 -20.47 -3.10 -12.75
C ALA A 207 -19.69 -4.39 -13.07
N ASN A 208 -20.33 -5.56 -13.01
CA ASN A 208 -19.69 -6.83 -13.34
C ASN A 208 -19.30 -6.93 -14.81
N VAL A 209 -20.13 -6.42 -15.72
CA VAL A 209 -19.77 -6.36 -17.15
C VAL A 209 -18.61 -5.40 -17.39
N ALA A 210 -18.62 -4.23 -16.73
CA ALA A 210 -17.61 -3.20 -16.95
C ALA A 210 -16.27 -3.48 -16.25
N SER A 211 -16.26 -4.17 -15.11
CA SER A 211 -15.07 -4.36 -14.28
C SER A 211 -14.26 -5.62 -14.60
N PHE A 212 -14.72 -6.46 -15.53
CA PHE A 212 -13.99 -7.68 -15.90
C PHE A 212 -13.77 -7.76 -17.41
N THR A 213 -12.58 -8.18 -17.82
CA THR A 213 -12.23 -8.38 -19.23
C THR A 213 -11.29 -9.57 -19.34
N ASN A 214 -11.67 -10.59 -20.13
CA ASN A 214 -10.85 -11.79 -20.34
C ASN A 214 -10.40 -12.49 -19.03
N GLY A 215 -11.25 -12.47 -18.01
CA GLY A 215 -10.97 -13.05 -16.69
C GLY A 215 -10.04 -12.22 -15.79
N TRP A 216 -9.69 -11.01 -16.21
CA TRP A 216 -9.00 -10.02 -15.39
C TRP A 216 -9.99 -9.04 -14.76
N PHE A 217 -9.72 -8.63 -13.52
CA PHE A 217 -10.40 -7.51 -12.89
C PHE A 217 -9.69 -6.20 -13.25
N ARG A 218 -10.48 -5.20 -13.65
CA ARG A 218 -10.05 -3.85 -14.04
C ARG A 218 -10.09 -2.92 -12.83
N THR A 219 -8.94 -2.42 -12.39
CA THR A 219 -8.84 -1.69 -11.11
C THR A 219 -9.32 -0.24 -11.20
N GLY A 220 -9.40 0.33 -12.41
CA GLY A 220 -9.63 1.74 -12.64
C GLY A 220 -8.41 2.63 -12.41
N ASP A 221 -7.24 2.05 -12.14
CA ASP A 221 -5.96 2.75 -11.93
C ASP A 221 -5.11 2.67 -13.20
N GLU A 222 -4.49 3.79 -13.60
CA GLU A 222 -3.51 3.84 -14.67
C GLU A 222 -2.11 3.61 -14.08
N GLY A 223 -1.28 2.85 -14.78
CA GLY A 223 0.07 2.55 -14.35
C GLY A 223 0.95 1.97 -15.46
N SER A 224 2.18 1.64 -15.08
CA SER A 224 3.15 0.95 -15.93
C SER A 224 3.94 -0.06 -15.10
N ILE A 225 4.33 -1.17 -15.72
CA ILE A 225 5.19 -2.19 -15.10
C ILE A 225 6.52 -2.20 -15.85
N ASP A 226 7.63 -2.06 -15.13
CA ASP A 226 8.97 -2.12 -15.73
C ASP A 226 9.42 -3.57 -16.03
N ASN A 227 10.58 -3.72 -16.67
CA ASN A 227 11.14 -5.04 -16.99
C ASN A 227 11.51 -5.87 -15.74
N ASP A 228 11.66 -5.24 -14.58
CA ASP A 228 11.91 -5.88 -13.30
C ASP A 228 10.61 -6.22 -12.56
N GLY A 229 9.44 -5.95 -13.15
CA GLY A 229 8.12 -6.23 -12.60
C GLY A 229 7.61 -5.23 -11.56
N TYR A 230 8.29 -4.10 -11.37
CA TYR A 230 7.84 -3.05 -10.46
C TYR A 230 6.71 -2.24 -11.10
N LEU A 231 5.61 -2.12 -10.37
CA LEU A 231 4.45 -1.33 -10.75
C LEU A 231 4.62 0.11 -10.24
N THR A 232 4.45 1.07 -11.15
CA THR A 232 4.28 2.50 -10.82
C THR A 232 2.84 2.90 -11.14
N LEU A 233 2.17 3.54 -10.17
CA LEU A 233 0.83 4.08 -10.35
C LEU A 233 0.92 5.52 -10.84
N LEU A 234 0.06 5.87 -11.80
CA LEU A 234 -0.03 7.19 -12.41
C LEU A 234 -1.34 7.90 -12.05
N GLY A 235 -2.19 7.29 -11.26
CA GLY A 235 -3.46 7.85 -10.78
C GLY A 235 -4.69 7.07 -11.27
N ARG A 236 -5.87 7.59 -10.94
CA ARG A 236 -7.15 6.99 -11.34
C ARG A 236 -7.48 7.40 -12.77
N LEU A 237 -7.94 6.46 -13.61
CA LEU A 237 -8.38 6.76 -14.98
C LEU A 237 -9.42 7.88 -15.06
N LYS A 238 -10.26 8.02 -14.03
CA LYS A 238 -11.29 9.07 -13.95
C LYS A 238 -10.76 10.44 -13.49
N GLU A 239 -9.55 10.48 -12.95
CA GLU A 239 -8.90 11.69 -12.42
C GLU A 239 -7.79 12.20 -13.34
N ILE A 240 -7.31 11.38 -14.30
CA ILE A 240 -6.35 11.81 -15.32
C ILE A 240 -6.86 13.06 -16.05
N ILE A 241 -6.02 14.10 -16.06
CA ILE A 241 -6.33 15.37 -16.71
C ILE A 241 -5.98 15.22 -18.19
N ASN A 242 -6.98 15.29 -19.05
CA ASN A 242 -6.76 15.36 -20.50
C ASN A 242 -6.64 16.83 -20.94
N ARG A 243 -5.43 17.23 -21.32
CA ARG A 243 -5.13 18.59 -21.83
C ARG A 243 -4.78 18.50 -23.31
N SER A 244 -5.77 18.72 -24.17
CA SER A 244 -5.60 18.70 -25.63
C SER A 244 -5.05 17.39 -26.19
N GLY A 245 -5.44 16.25 -25.61
CA GLY A 245 -4.98 14.92 -25.99
C GLY A 245 -3.81 14.40 -25.15
N GLU A 246 -3.09 15.28 -24.44
CA GLU A 246 -2.05 14.89 -23.50
C GLU A 246 -2.67 14.45 -22.18
N LYS A 247 -2.33 13.23 -21.74
CA LYS A 247 -2.75 12.69 -20.44
C LYS A 247 -1.77 13.12 -19.37
N ILE A 248 -2.25 13.89 -18.41
CA ILE A 248 -1.47 14.42 -17.29
C ILE A 248 -1.95 13.74 -16.00
N SER A 249 -1.02 13.16 -15.26
CA SER A 249 -1.27 12.59 -13.95
C SER A 249 -1.37 13.71 -12.89
N PRO A 250 -2.49 13.83 -12.14
CA PRO A 250 -2.54 14.72 -10.98
C PRO A 250 -1.48 14.34 -9.93
N GLN A 251 -1.26 13.05 -9.73
CA GLN A 251 -0.29 12.55 -8.75
C GLN A 251 1.15 13.01 -9.07
N GLU A 252 1.55 13.02 -10.35
CA GLU A 252 2.85 13.55 -10.77
C GLU A 252 3.00 15.04 -10.41
N ILE A 253 1.92 15.81 -10.50
CA ILE A 253 1.90 17.22 -10.09
C ILE A 253 2.02 17.34 -8.57
N ASP A 254 1.27 16.53 -7.80
CA ASP A 254 1.33 16.53 -6.34
C ASP A 254 2.73 16.23 -5.83
N GLU A 255 3.41 15.24 -6.41
CA GLU A 255 4.78 14.86 -6.06
C GLU A 255 5.77 16.03 -6.29
N VAL A 256 5.63 16.75 -7.41
CA VAL A 256 6.46 17.93 -7.69
C VAL A 256 6.17 19.07 -6.71
N LEU A 257 4.90 19.31 -6.37
CA LEU A 257 4.51 20.34 -5.40
C LEU A 257 5.01 20.02 -4.00
N LEU A 258 4.90 18.75 -3.57
CA LEU A 258 5.38 18.27 -2.26
C LEU A 258 6.91 18.32 -2.13
N ALA A 259 7.66 18.34 -3.24
CA ALA A 259 9.10 18.53 -3.20
C ALA A 259 9.52 19.98 -2.84
N HIS A 260 8.61 20.94 -2.91
CA HIS A 260 8.90 22.33 -2.56
C HIS A 260 8.95 22.54 -1.03
N PRO A 261 10.03 23.11 -0.44
CA PRO A 261 10.23 23.17 1.02
C PRO A 261 9.14 23.88 1.84
N ALA A 262 8.35 24.76 1.19
CA ALA A 262 7.27 25.52 1.85
C ALA A 262 5.89 24.85 1.74
N VAL A 263 5.76 23.72 1.03
CA VAL A 263 4.49 23.02 0.82
C VAL A 263 4.35 21.92 1.87
N SER A 264 3.27 21.96 2.66
CA SER A 264 2.96 20.92 3.63
C SER A 264 2.07 19.80 3.08
N GLU A 265 1.24 20.10 2.06
CA GLU A 265 0.27 19.19 1.44
C GLU A 265 -0.07 19.68 0.01
N ALA A 266 -0.38 18.76 -0.90
CA ALA A 266 -0.83 19.01 -2.29
C ALA A 266 -1.90 17.97 -2.71
N VAL A 267 -2.83 18.36 -3.60
CA VAL A 267 -3.93 17.53 -4.15
C VAL A 267 -4.43 18.08 -5.49
#